data_AF-A0A972HRF7-F1
#
_entry.id   AF-A0A972HRF7-F1
#
_cell.length_a   1.000
_cell.length_b   1.000
_cell.length_c   1.000
_cell.angle_alpha   90.00
_cell.angle_beta   90.00
_cell.angle_gamma   90.00
#
_symmetry.space_group_name_H-M   'P 1'
#
loop_
_entity.id
_entity.type
_entity.pdbx_description
1 polymer ?
#
loop_
_entity_poly.entity_id
_entity_poly.type
_entity_poly.pdbx_seq_one_letter_code
_entity_poly.pdbx_strand_id
1 'polypeptide(L)'
;MTKLIAVLLASLVLVCSCAQSVDDGTSGKNSADANDTTQAAETEKPLETVDLDGFELRILNYDKTWFTWANTDMDAEELNGEILNDALFNRTLKTEQNFNAKVNFEYVKSTHDVIGPLVFAGDDVYDMAMLFDAAIDDAIASGWLGFWDELGTINFEDKHWDADVVKLYNFNGRQVALDGAFSLYNYSTRHCYAFNKRMLTDLNVGYNPYDLVNDGGWTLDKLYEIASAAVRDTDGDGNITVKDTFGISGTVTRHYSALLAGSGVRYVDKDAEGMLYFTVARDEYAVSVIQKLVELNVGNHIYSSGTNDIGGGDETLFRNGHTLFTAAYINEVSALRDMDDDIGILPPPKFTEDQKRYYSLVEGGALSVILKTLNPERYENVGILLNALAYYSRQDVIPAYIEVLLKSKVSRDEESASMIELIFDSSFYDLGTGVWSSIIKNNYTSKIFLPRSTNVASVTASIESQATAAIDEFMEAVNEQTAS
;
A
#
# COMPACT_ATOMS: atom_id res chain seq x y z
N MET A 1 -36.38 26.41 44.67
CA MET A 1 -36.48 24.98 45.06
C MET A 1 -35.70 24.20 44.01
N THR A 2 -34.37 24.08 44.13
CA THR A 2 -33.60 23.22 45.05
C THR A 2 -33.55 21.76 44.58
N LYS A 3 -32.44 21.41 43.90
CA LYS A 3 -31.74 20.10 43.82
C LYS A 3 -32.48 18.95 43.11
N LEU A 4 -31.84 18.00 42.42
CA LEU A 4 -30.53 17.38 42.62
C LEU A 4 -29.88 16.95 41.29
N ILE A 5 -28.56 17.13 41.26
CA ILE A 5 -27.57 16.45 40.43
C ILE A 5 -27.42 15.00 40.93
N ALA A 6 -27.28 14.03 40.02
CA ALA A 6 -26.78 12.70 40.32
C ALA A 6 -25.67 12.35 39.32
N VAL A 7 -24.43 12.51 39.77
CA VAL A 7 -23.21 11.96 39.17
C VAL A 7 -23.15 10.48 39.58
N LEU A 8 -22.99 9.56 38.61
CA LEU A 8 -22.62 8.19 38.90
C LEU A 8 -21.19 7.97 38.39
N LEU A 9 -20.29 7.75 39.34
CA LEU A 9 -18.86 7.53 39.13
C LEU A 9 -18.55 6.03 39.29
N ALA A 10 -17.76 5.52 38.35
CA ALA A 10 -16.75 4.47 38.47
C ALA A 10 -17.13 3.05 38.93
N SER A 11 -16.81 2.07 38.06
CA SER A 11 -16.02 0.89 38.46
C SER A 11 -15.28 0.31 37.25
N LEU A 12 -14.00 0.70 37.12
CA LEU A 12 -13.00 0.00 36.30
C LEU A 12 -12.83 -1.43 36.82
N VAL A 13 -12.94 -2.42 35.93
CA VAL A 13 -12.48 -3.79 36.20
C VAL A 13 -11.01 -3.86 35.79
N LEU A 14 -10.12 -3.72 36.77
CA LEU A 14 -8.73 -4.18 36.66
C LEU A 14 -8.72 -5.69 36.80
N VAL A 15 -8.41 -6.41 35.71
CA VAL A 15 -8.05 -7.83 35.79
C VAL A 15 -6.55 -7.90 36.14
N CYS A 16 -6.26 -7.98 37.44
CA CYS A 16 -4.96 -8.45 37.93
C CYS A 16 -4.84 -9.95 37.65
N SER A 17 -3.90 -10.33 36.78
CA SER A 17 -3.42 -11.71 36.67
C SER A 17 -2.60 -12.03 37.92
N CYS A 18 -3.16 -12.83 38.83
CA CYS A 18 -2.41 -13.44 39.92
C CYS A 18 -1.91 -14.81 39.47
N ALA A 19 -0.60 -14.90 39.26
CA ALA A 19 0.12 -16.17 39.24
C ALA A 19 0.11 -16.77 40.66
N GLN A 20 -0.34 -18.02 40.79
CA GLN A 20 -0.07 -18.84 41.97
C GLN A 20 0.37 -20.23 41.53
N SER A 21 1.56 -20.57 42.01
CA SER A 21 2.25 -21.85 41.94
C SER A 21 1.72 -22.84 42.96
N VAL A 22 1.48 -24.08 42.56
CA VAL A 22 1.69 -25.28 43.38
C VAL A 22 2.13 -26.42 42.46
N ASP A 23 3.28 -27.01 42.81
CA ASP A 23 3.92 -28.18 42.22
C ASP A 23 3.47 -29.46 42.98
N ASP A 24 3.20 -30.55 42.26
CA ASP A 24 3.69 -31.89 42.63
C ASP A 24 3.49 -32.91 41.49
N GLY A 25 4.59 -33.33 40.85
CA GLY A 25 4.93 -34.76 40.72
C GLY A 25 4.64 -35.54 39.42
N THR A 26 5.63 -35.52 38.49
CA THR A 26 6.14 -36.62 37.61
C THR A 26 5.23 -37.23 36.53
N SER A 27 5.62 -37.49 35.26
CA SER A 27 6.92 -37.61 34.57
C SER A 27 6.71 -37.76 33.04
N GLY A 28 7.56 -37.17 32.17
CA GLY A 28 7.70 -37.60 30.76
C GLY A 28 8.13 -36.52 29.73
N LYS A 29 9.43 -36.52 29.36
CA LYS A 29 10.14 -35.66 28.39
C LYS A 29 9.48 -35.49 26.99
N ASN A 30 9.41 -34.24 26.51
CA ASN A 30 10.27 -33.72 25.42
C ASN A 30 10.07 -32.20 25.28
N SER A 31 11.18 -31.46 25.37
CA SER A 31 11.26 -30.00 25.27
C SER A 31 11.42 -29.60 23.80
N ALA A 32 10.48 -28.84 23.26
CA ALA A 32 10.70 -27.96 22.13
C ALA A 32 10.47 -26.54 22.66
N ASP A 33 11.50 -25.69 22.58
CA ASP A 33 11.45 -24.28 22.97
C ASP A 33 10.40 -23.57 22.10
N ALA A 34 9.25 -23.26 22.70
CA ALA A 34 8.34 -22.25 22.19
C ALA A 34 8.87 -20.89 22.68
N ASN A 35 9.52 -20.17 21.77
CA ASN A 35 9.95 -18.80 21.99
C ASN A 35 8.71 -17.89 21.85
N ASP A 36 7.89 -17.85 22.89
CA ASP A 36 6.77 -16.94 22.99
C ASP A 36 7.30 -15.55 23.37
N THR A 37 7.77 -14.82 22.36
CA THR A 37 8.14 -13.41 22.50
C THR A 37 6.86 -12.58 22.37
N THR A 38 6.12 -12.44 23.47
CA THR A 38 5.11 -11.38 23.59
C THR A 38 5.87 -10.06 23.58
N GLN A 39 5.93 -9.40 22.42
CA GLN A 39 6.58 -8.10 22.27
C GLN A 39 5.75 -7.07 23.05
N ALA A 40 6.30 -6.56 24.15
CA ALA A 40 5.70 -5.45 24.86
C ALA A 40 5.60 -4.26 23.91
N ALA A 41 4.40 -3.70 23.74
CA ALA A 41 4.21 -2.48 22.95
C ALA A 41 5.07 -1.36 23.55
N GLU A 42 6.13 -0.97 22.85
CA GLU A 42 6.88 0.25 23.18
C GLU A 42 5.89 1.41 23.12
N THR A 43 5.53 1.95 24.28
CA THR A 43 4.71 3.15 24.37
C THR A 43 5.53 4.30 23.80
N GLU A 44 5.12 4.79 22.62
CA GLU A 44 5.75 5.92 21.94
C GLU A 44 5.72 7.14 22.88
N LYS A 45 6.81 7.91 22.93
CA LYS A 45 6.88 9.07 23.84
C LYS A 45 5.71 10.03 23.54
N PRO A 46 5.06 10.61 24.56
CA PRO A 46 4.04 11.62 24.33
C PRO A 46 4.61 12.81 23.54
N LEU A 47 3.84 13.28 22.57
CA LEU A 47 4.21 14.44 21.76
C LEU A 47 4.18 15.72 22.61
N GLU A 48 5.23 16.55 22.51
CA GLU A 48 5.25 17.85 23.16
C GLU A 48 4.28 18.82 22.46
N THR A 49 3.47 19.52 23.24
CA THR A 49 2.45 20.45 22.74
C THR A 49 2.95 21.89 22.82
N VAL A 50 2.67 22.69 21.80
CA VAL A 50 2.96 24.12 21.74
C VAL A 50 1.73 24.88 21.26
N ASP A 51 1.49 26.08 21.80
CA ASP A 51 0.41 26.97 21.37
C ASP A 51 0.81 27.66 20.06
N LEU A 52 0.06 27.42 18.98
CA LEU A 52 0.31 27.95 17.65
C LEU A 52 -0.57 29.18 17.31
N ASP A 53 -1.18 29.83 18.31
CA ASP A 53 -1.94 31.08 18.16
C ASP A 53 -3.03 31.04 17.06
N GLY A 54 -3.73 29.91 16.96
CA GLY A 54 -4.79 29.71 15.99
C GLY A 54 -4.30 29.45 14.55
N PHE A 55 -3.03 29.09 14.36
CA PHE A 55 -2.47 28.75 13.04
C PHE A 55 -3.32 27.74 12.30
N GLU A 56 -3.54 27.97 11.00
CA GLU A 56 -4.26 27.05 10.12
C GLU A 56 -3.28 26.31 9.21
N LEU A 57 -3.27 24.98 9.31
CA LEU A 57 -2.62 24.06 8.37
C LEU A 57 -3.59 23.73 7.23
N ARG A 58 -3.16 23.92 5.98
CA ARG A 58 -3.99 23.80 4.77
C ARG A 58 -3.47 22.65 3.90
N ILE A 59 -4.27 21.60 3.74
CA ILE A 59 -3.88 20.36 3.02
C ILE A 59 -4.77 20.18 1.80
N LEU A 60 -4.16 20.02 0.63
CA LEU A 60 -4.84 19.64 -0.61
C LEU A 60 -4.80 18.13 -0.81
N ASN A 61 -5.94 17.51 -1.05
CA ASN A 61 -6.07 16.06 -1.19
C ASN A 61 -6.98 15.67 -2.37
N TYR A 62 -6.88 14.42 -2.83
CA TYR A 62 -7.77 13.89 -3.85
C TYR A 62 -9.13 13.50 -3.25
N ASP A 63 -10.20 13.82 -3.97
CA ASP A 63 -11.52 13.23 -3.73
C ASP A 63 -11.60 11.78 -4.25
N LYS A 64 -12.69 11.08 -3.89
CA LYS A 64 -12.94 9.69 -4.31
C LYS A 64 -13.45 9.57 -5.75
N THR A 65 -13.58 10.66 -6.51
CA THR A 65 -14.12 10.60 -7.89
C THR A 65 -13.11 10.06 -8.89
N TRP A 66 -11.81 10.18 -8.60
CA TRP A 66 -10.73 9.62 -9.41
C TRP A 66 -10.07 8.40 -8.76
N PHE A 67 -9.64 8.52 -7.50
CA PHE A 67 -8.99 7.44 -6.73
C PHE A 67 -9.98 6.42 -6.15
N THR A 68 -10.80 5.83 -7.01
CA THR A 68 -11.83 4.86 -6.60
C THR A 68 -11.29 3.57 -5.97
N TRP A 69 -10.02 3.25 -6.25
CA TRP A 69 -9.34 2.04 -5.75
C TRP A 69 -8.59 2.25 -4.43
N ALA A 70 -8.33 3.51 -4.04
CA ALA A 70 -7.61 3.87 -2.83
C ALA A 70 -8.54 4.46 -1.77
N ASN A 71 -8.10 4.47 -0.51
CA ASN A 71 -8.77 5.22 0.54
C ASN A 71 -8.16 6.61 0.66
N THR A 72 -8.93 7.63 0.25
CA THR A 72 -8.50 9.03 0.25
C THR A 72 -8.94 9.79 1.49
N ASP A 73 -9.67 9.17 2.43
CA ASP A 73 -10.21 9.86 3.61
C ASP A 73 -9.06 10.33 4.51
N MET A 74 -8.93 11.64 4.69
CA MET A 74 -7.93 12.24 5.58
C MET A 74 -8.55 12.89 6.81
N ASP A 75 -9.86 13.11 6.84
CA ASP A 75 -10.63 13.70 7.94
C ASP A 75 -12.10 13.26 7.92
N ALA A 76 -12.87 13.75 8.89
CA ALA A 76 -14.30 13.53 9.02
C ALA A 76 -14.95 14.77 9.63
N GLU A 77 -16.15 15.15 9.17
CA GLU A 77 -16.84 16.36 9.60
C GLU A 77 -17.51 16.22 10.97
N GLU A 78 -18.02 15.03 11.29
CA GLU A 78 -18.70 14.74 12.56
C GLU A 78 -18.53 13.27 12.96
N LEU A 79 -18.77 12.99 14.25
CA LEU A 79 -18.88 11.62 14.74
C LEU A 79 -20.15 10.97 14.17
N ASN A 80 -20.01 9.74 13.65
CA ASN A 80 -21.13 8.98 13.12
C ASN A 80 -21.23 7.55 13.69
N GLY A 81 -20.29 7.16 14.57
CA GLY A 81 -20.25 5.85 15.21
C GLY A 81 -19.48 4.79 14.41
N GLU A 82 -19.04 5.08 13.19
CA GLU A 82 -18.14 4.22 12.44
C GLU A 82 -16.71 4.40 12.94
N ILE A 83 -16.01 3.28 13.16
CA ILE A 83 -14.72 3.22 13.86
C ILE A 83 -13.68 4.12 13.19
N LEU A 84 -13.54 4.02 11.85
CA LEU A 84 -12.57 4.81 11.10
C LEU A 84 -12.95 6.29 11.05
N ASN A 85 -14.22 6.60 10.80
CA ASN A 85 -14.72 7.98 10.77
C ASN A 85 -14.46 8.68 12.11
N ASP A 86 -14.88 8.06 13.21
CA ASP A 86 -14.73 8.62 14.53
C ASP A 86 -13.25 8.77 14.92
N ALA A 87 -12.38 7.85 14.48
CA ALA A 87 -10.94 7.97 14.67
C ALA A 87 -10.36 9.18 13.91
N LEU A 88 -10.75 9.39 12.64
CA LEU A 88 -10.33 10.54 11.83
C LEU A 88 -10.77 11.87 12.45
N PHE A 89 -12.05 11.97 12.86
CA PHE A 89 -12.61 13.14 13.54
C PHE A 89 -11.85 13.45 14.83
N ASN A 90 -11.71 12.44 15.71
CA ASN A 90 -11.06 12.61 17.00
C ASN A 90 -9.58 12.97 16.87
N ARG A 91 -8.86 12.38 15.90
CA ARG A 91 -7.47 12.71 15.60
C ARG A 91 -7.33 14.18 15.19
N THR A 92 -8.22 14.70 14.33
CA THR A 92 -8.19 16.11 13.92
C THR A 92 -8.48 17.02 15.12
N LEU A 93 -9.56 16.74 15.86
CA LEU A 93 -9.94 17.50 17.05
C LEU A 93 -8.82 17.56 18.10
N LYS A 94 -8.16 16.42 18.34
CA LYS A 94 -7.05 16.28 19.28
C LYS A 94 -5.84 17.13 18.85
N THR A 95 -5.49 17.12 17.57
CA THR A 95 -4.45 18.01 17.03
C THR A 95 -4.82 19.48 17.23
N GLU A 96 -6.02 19.89 16.84
CA GLU A 96 -6.47 21.29 16.95
C GLU A 96 -6.45 21.80 18.41
N GLN A 97 -6.94 20.98 19.35
CA GLN A 97 -7.02 21.35 20.76
C GLN A 97 -5.65 21.42 21.44
N ASN A 98 -4.78 20.44 21.16
CA ASN A 98 -3.47 20.36 21.83
C ASN A 98 -2.50 21.44 21.35
N PHE A 99 -2.67 21.93 20.11
CA PHE A 99 -1.77 22.91 19.51
C PHE A 99 -2.37 24.31 19.34
N ASN A 100 -3.63 24.53 19.78
CA ASN A 100 -4.38 25.77 19.50
C ASN A 100 -4.28 26.16 18.01
N ALA A 101 -4.72 25.25 17.15
CA ALA A 101 -4.55 25.35 15.69
C ALA A 101 -5.82 24.87 14.96
N LYS A 102 -5.82 25.03 13.63
CA LYS A 102 -6.81 24.49 12.70
C LYS A 102 -6.16 23.62 11.65
N VAL A 103 -6.83 22.52 11.29
CA VAL A 103 -6.39 21.64 10.19
C VAL A 103 -7.52 21.58 9.17
N ASN A 104 -7.25 22.06 7.97
CA ASN A 104 -8.22 22.18 6.90
C ASN A 104 -7.81 21.30 5.71
N PHE A 105 -8.75 20.49 5.25
CA PHE A 105 -8.57 19.59 4.12
C PHE A 105 -9.45 20.05 2.96
N GLU A 106 -8.85 20.27 1.80
CA GLU A 106 -9.59 20.51 0.56
C GLU A 106 -9.48 19.30 -0.36
N TYR A 107 -10.62 18.83 -0.84
CA TYR A 107 -10.72 17.67 -1.72
C TYR A 107 -11.03 18.09 -3.15
N VAL A 108 -10.17 17.68 -4.07
CA VAL A 108 -10.31 17.95 -5.51
C VAL A 108 -10.15 16.67 -6.32
N LYS A 109 -10.70 16.65 -7.54
CA LYS A 109 -10.54 15.50 -8.43
C LYS A 109 -9.08 15.22 -8.79
N SER A 110 -8.28 16.28 -8.98
CA SER A 110 -6.88 16.19 -9.42
C SER A 110 -6.04 17.25 -8.73
N THR A 111 -5.22 16.86 -7.76
CA THR A 111 -4.31 17.80 -7.09
C THR A 111 -3.20 18.27 -8.03
N HIS A 112 -2.74 17.41 -8.95
CA HIS A 112 -1.78 17.75 -10.01
C HIS A 112 -2.27 18.92 -10.87
N ASP A 113 -3.53 18.90 -11.31
CA ASP A 113 -4.14 19.99 -12.10
C ASP A 113 -4.30 21.31 -11.32
N VAL A 114 -4.22 21.26 -9.99
CA VAL A 114 -4.34 22.43 -9.10
C VAL A 114 -2.96 23.01 -8.75
N ILE A 115 -1.98 22.16 -8.44
CA ILE A 115 -0.65 22.59 -7.97
C ILE A 115 0.08 23.42 -9.02
N GLY A 116 0.12 22.95 -10.28
CA GLY A 116 0.88 23.63 -11.35
C GLY A 116 0.49 25.10 -11.55
N PRO A 117 -0.81 25.42 -11.73
CA PRO A 117 -1.27 26.81 -11.83
C PRO A 117 -0.96 27.66 -10.60
N LEU A 118 -1.09 27.11 -9.38
CA LEU A 118 -0.79 27.84 -8.14
C LEU A 118 0.69 28.21 -8.04
N VAL A 119 1.58 27.25 -8.33
CA VAL A 119 3.02 27.52 -8.31
C VAL A 119 3.39 28.56 -9.37
N PHE A 120 2.83 28.46 -10.57
CA PHE A 120 3.09 29.43 -11.64
C PHE A 120 2.65 30.86 -11.25
N ALA A 121 1.55 31.00 -10.53
CA ALA A 121 1.07 32.29 -10.03
C ALA A 121 1.87 32.81 -8.82
N GLY A 122 2.63 31.95 -8.15
CA GLY A 122 3.29 32.25 -6.87
C GLY A 122 2.31 32.25 -5.69
N ASP A 123 1.20 31.54 -5.82
CA ASP A 123 0.12 31.54 -4.82
C ASP A 123 0.43 30.55 -3.68
N ASP A 124 0.49 31.07 -2.45
CA ASP A 124 0.64 30.30 -1.20
C ASP A 124 -0.75 29.94 -0.63
N VAL A 125 -1.42 28.95 -1.23
CA VAL A 125 -2.77 28.51 -0.84
C VAL A 125 -2.78 27.27 0.05
N TYR A 126 -1.84 26.33 -0.17
CA TYR A 126 -1.74 25.08 0.59
C TYR A 126 -0.32 24.91 1.14
N ASP A 127 -0.24 24.29 2.32
CA ASP A 127 1.04 23.99 2.97
C ASP A 127 1.59 22.62 2.56
N MET A 128 0.70 21.68 2.27
CA MET A 128 1.03 20.33 1.84
C MET A 128 -0.04 19.84 0.85
N ALA A 129 0.37 19.02 -0.10
CA ALA A 129 -0.56 18.34 -0.99
C ALA A 129 -0.28 16.84 -1.05
N MET A 130 -1.33 16.04 -1.21
CA MET A 130 -1.20 14.66 -1.65
C MET A 130 -1.06 14.66 -3.18
N LEU A 131 0.02 14.08 -3.69
CA LEU A 131 0.32 14.00 -5.11
C LEU A 131 0.43 12.54 -5.55
N PHE A 132 -0.24 12.18 -6.64
CA PHE A 132 -0.14 10.85 -7.23
C PHE A 132 1.33 10.51 -7.52
N ASP A 133 1.80 9.34 -7.12
CA ASP A 133 3.21 8.95 -7.25
C ASP A 133 3.76 9.12 -8.68
N ALA A 134 2.96 8.81 -9.70
CA ALA A 134 3.29 8.95 -11.12
C ALA A 134 3.39 10.41 -11.60
N ALA A 135 2.98 11.39 -10.80
CA ALA A 135 3.04 12.81 -11.11
C ALA A 135 4.27 13.51 -10.48
N ILE A 136 5.05 12.81 -9.66
CA ILE A 136 6.22 13.37 -8.97
C ILE A 136 7.32 13.76 -9.97
N ASP A 137 7.53 12.98 -11.02
CA ASP A 137 8.55 13.26 -12.06
C ASP A 137 8.32 14.64 -12.69
N ASP A 138 7.09 14.85 -13.19
CA ASP A 138 6.65 16.10 -13.81
C ASP A 138 6.65 17.28 -12.83
N ALA A 139 6.21 17.07 -11.59
CA ALA A 139 6.20 18.11 -10.57
C ALA A 139 7.61 18.56 -10.18
N ILE A 140 8.57 17.65 -10.10
CA ILE A 140 9.99 18.00 -9.89
C ILE A 140 10.54 18.70 -11.12
N ALA A 141 10.38 18.16 -12.33
CA ALA A 141 10.88 18.77 -13.55
C ALA A 141 10.33 20.21 -13.76
N SER A 142 9.09 20.45 -13.33
CA SER A 142 8.44 21.77 -13.43
C SER A 142 8.72 22.70 -12.25
N GLY A 143 9.50 22.27 -11.25
CA GLY A 143 9.85 23.09 -10.09
C GLY A 143 8.68 23.39 -9.15
N TRP A 144 7.69 22.49 -9.07
CA TRP A 144 6.48 22.69 -8.27
C TRP A 144 6.66 22.40 -6.79
N LEU A 145 7.68 21.61 -6.45
CA LEU A 145 7.84 21.04 -5.11
C LEU A 145 8.90 21.80 -4.30
N GLY A 146 8.60 21.99 -3.01
CA GLY A 146 9.60 22.22 -1.98
C GLY A 146 10.11 20.89 -1.43
N PHE A 147 10.86 20.93 -0.33
CA PHE A 147 11.41 19.71 0.28
C PHE A 147 11.09 19.63 1.76
N TRP A 148 10.75 18.43 2.23
CA TRP A 148 10.34 18.18 3.61
C TRP A 148 11.44 18.47 4.63
N ASP A 149 12.71 18.30 4.26
CA ASP A 149 13.86 18.63 5.12
C ASP A 149 13.96 20.13 5.45
N GLU A 150 13.36 21.00 4.64
CA GLU A 150 13.35 22.45 4.90
C GLU A 150 12.47 22.84 6.09
N LEU A 151 11.49 21.99 6.48
CA LEU A 151 10.61 22.27 7.61
C LEU A 151 11.34 22.26 8.96
N GLY A 152 12.52 21.61 9.04
CA GLY A 152 13.42 21.62 10.19
C GLY A 152 12.93 20.93 11.47
N THR A 153 11.65 20.58 11.55
CA THR A 153 10.99 20.00 12.74
C THR A 153 10.66 18.52 12.61
N ILE A 154 10.88 17.93 11.44
CA ILE A 154 10.55 16.53 11.14
C ILE A 154 11.72 15.62 11.50
N ASN A 155 11.47 14.61 12.33
CA ASN A 155 12.37 13.50 12.53
C ASN A 155 11.95 12.32 11.64
N PHE A 156 12.67 12.10 10.53
CA PHE A 156 12.35 11.04 9.56
C PHE A 156 12.56 9.61 10.10
N GLU A 157 13.18 9.45 11.27
CA GLU A 157 13.33 8.15 11.93
C GLU A 157 12.12 7.77 12.80
N ASP A 158 11.16 8.69 13.01
CA ASP A 158 9.97 8.39 13.80
C ASP A 158 9.06 7.38 13.10
N LYS A 159 8.44 6.48 13.88
CA LYS A 159 7.67 5.33 13.37
C LYS A 159 6.35 5.70 12.69
N HIS A 160 5.95 6.97 12.73
CA HIS A 160 4.79 7.49 12.00
C HIS A 160 5.11 7.95 10.59
N TRP A 161 6.38 7.88 10.18
CA TRP A 161 6.81 7.98 8.78
C TRP A 161 7.16 6.60 8.24
N ASP A 162 6.76 6.30 7.01
CA ASP A 162 7.17 5.06 6.35
C ASP A 162 8.67 5.14 5.98
N ALA A 163 9.48 4.33 6.67
CA ALA A 163 10.93 4.33 6.52
C ALA A 163 11.40 3.91 5.11
N ASP A 164 10.65 3.04 4.42
CA ASP A 164 10.97 2.65 3.05
C ASP A 164 10.71 3.82 2.08
N VAL A 165 9.61 4.57 2.28
CA VAL A 165 9.31 5.78 1.51
C VAL A 165 10.33 6.89 1.79
N VAL A 166 10.69 7.12 3.06
CA VAL A 166 11.76 8.07 3.45
C VAL A 166 13.02 7.76 2.66
N LYS A 167 13.49 6.50 2.67
CA LYS A 167 14.69 6.10 1.94
C LYS A 167 14.52 6.21 0.42
N LEU A 168 13.37 5.84 -0.11
CA LEU A 168 13.13 5.79 -1.56
C LEU A 168 13.07 7.20 -2.17
N TYR A 169 12.38 8.13 -1.52
CA TYR A 169 12.15 9.51 -1.98
C TYR A 169 13.14 10.55 -1.42
N ASN A 170 14.19 10.10 -0.74
CA ASN A 170 15.35 10.93 -0.44
C ASN A 170 16.34 10.90 -1.61
N PHE A 171 16.55 12.05 -2.25
CA PHE A 171 17.47 12.20 -3.38
C PHE A 171 18.53 13.23 -3.01
N ASN A 172 19.79 12.80 -2.93
CA ASN A 172 20.93 13.63 -2.56
C ASN A 172 20.72 14.44 -1.26
N GLY A 173 20.09 13.82 -0.26
CA GLY A 173 19.82 14.45 1.04
C GLY A 173 18.56 15.30 1.08
N ARG A 174 17.82 15.44 -0.04
CA ARG A 174 16.54 16.15 -0.07
C ARG A 174 15.37 15.19 -0.03
N GLN A 175 14.41 15.46 0.85
CA GLN A 175 13.22 14.66 1.00
C GLN A 175 12.09 15.23 0.14
N VAL A 176 11.90 14.65 -1.05
CA VAL A 176 10.91 15.13 -2.04
C VAL A 176 9.47 14.83 -1.63
N ALA A 177 9.25 13.62 -1.12
CA ALA A 177 7.91 13.16 -0.73
C ALA A 177 8.00 12.27 0.52
N LEU A 178 6.90 12.18 1.25
CA LEU A 178 6.75 11.28 2.40
C LEU A 178 5.43 10.54 2.36
N ASP A 179 5.40 9.41 3.08
CA ASP A 179 4.17 8.78 3.52
C ASP A 179 4.13 8.82 5.05
N GLY A 180 3.17 9.56 5.58
CA GLY A 180 2.92 9.66 7.00
C GLY A 180 1.65 8.90 7.36
N ALA A 181 1.58 8.39 8.59
CA ALA A 181 0.43 7.64 9.08
C ALA A 181 -0.91 8.41 9.06
N PHE A 182 -0.90 9.71 8.76
CA PHE A 182 -2.11 10.51 8.48
C PHE A 182 -2.80 10.15 7.16
N SER A 183 -2.15 9.38 6.29
CA SER A 183 -2.62 9.00 4.96
C SER A 183 -2.94 7.51 4.92
N LEU A 184 -4.10 7.17 4.34
CA LEU A 184 -4.50 5.77 4.12
C LEU A 184 -4.20 5.27 2.71
N TYR A 185 -3.66 6.12 1.81
CA TYR A 185 -3.38 5.76 0.42
C TYR A 185 -2.56 4.47 0.35
N ASN A 186 -1.36 4.48 0.91
CA ASN A 186 -0.44 3.35 0.84
C ASN A 186 -0.96 2.13 1.62
N TYR A 187 -1.66 2.34 2.73
CA TYR A 187 -2.36 1.26 3.47
C TYR A 187 -3.44 0.58 2.64
N SER A 188 -4.13 1.34 1.77
CA SER A 188 -5.23 0.85 0.96
C SER A 188 -4.78 0.19 -0.35
N THR A 189 -3.60 0.53 -0.86
CA THR A 189 -3.11 0.14 -2.20
C THR A 189 -2.02 -0.94 -2.18
N ARG A 190 -1.91 -1.69 -1.08
CA ARG A 190 -1.07 -2.88 -1.01
C ARG A 190 -1.66 -4.03 -1.83
N HIS A 191 -0.84 -4.64 -2.67
CA HIS A 191 -1.23 -5.77 -3.51
C HIS A 191 -1.43 -7.05 -2.70
N CYS A 192 -2.46 -7.81 -3.05
CA CYS A 192 -2.77 -9.10 -2.47
C CYS A 192 -3.49 -10.00 -3.48
N TYR A 193 -3.70 -11.25 -3.10
CA TYR A 193 -4.61 -12.15 -3.80
C TYR A 193 -5.79 -12.51 -2.89
N ALA A 194 -7.01 -12.37 -3.39
CA ALA A 194 -8.17 -13.03 -2.79
C ALA A 194 -8.40 -14.38 -3.48
N PHE A 195 -8.88 -15.38 -2.74
CA PHE A 195 -9.22 -16.69 -3.30
C PHE A 195 -10.61 -17.17 -2.90
N ASN A 196 -11.28 -17.87 -3.80
CA ASN A 196 -12.62 -18.42 -3.60
C ASN A 196 -12.53 -19.77 -2.85
N LYS A 197 -13.02 -19.82 -1.61
CA LYS A 197 -12.88 -21.01 -0.75
C LYS A 197 -13.71 -22.21 -1.23
N ARG A 198 -14.88 -21.96 -1.82
CA ARG A 198 -15.71 -23.02 -2.42
C ARG A 198 -14.95 -23.68 -3.57
N MET A 199 -14.46 -22.90 -4.53
CA MET A 199 -13.70 -23.44 -5.66
C MET A 199 -12.47 -24.22 -5.20
N LEU A 200 -11.72 -23.72 -4.22
CA LEU A 200 -10.57 -24.43 -3.68
C LEU A 200 -10.96 -25.79 -3.07
N THR A 201 -12.08 -25.84 -2.35
CA THR A 201 -12.62 -27.07 -1.76
C THR A 201 -13.04 -28.05 -2.85
N ASP A 202 -13.71 -27.57 -3.90
CA ASP A 202 -14.17 -28.39 -5.05
C ASP A 202 -13.00 -28.99 -5.85
N LEU A 203 -11.83 -28.35 -5.83
CA LEU A 203 -10.60 -28.87 -6.44
C LEU A 203 -9.95 -29.98 -5.62
N ASN A 204 -10.25 -30.07 -4.33
CA ASN A 204 -9.73 -31.10 -3.41
C ASN A 204 -8.19 -31.23 -3.48
N VAL A 205 -7.49 -30.09 -3.45
CA VAL A 205 -6.03 -30.01 -3.62
C VAL A 205 -5.23 -30.63 -2.46
N GLY A 206 -5.87 -30.89 -1.31
CA GLY A 206 -5.27 -31.62 -0.19
C GLY A 206 -4.33 -30.80 0.70
N TYR A 207 -4.31 -29.48 0.56
CA TYR A 207 -3.54 -28.55 1.39
C TYR A 207 -4.27 -27.23 1.59
N ASN A 208 -3.94 -26.53 2.68
CA ASN A 208 -4.44 -25.19 2.98
C ASN A 208 -3.44 -24.12 2.47
N PRO A 209 -3.86 -23.16 1.63
CA PRO A 209 -2.98 -22.07 1.18
C PRO A 209 -2.35 -21.26 2.31
N TYR A 210 -3.03 -21.11 3.46
CA TYR A 210 -2.46 -20.42 4.62
C TYR A 210 -1.27 -21.15 5.21
N ASP A 211 -1.34 -22.48 5.30
CA ASP A 211 -0.22 -23.30 5.77
C ASP A 211 0.96 -23.19 4.81
N LEU A 212 0.71 -23.17 3.49
CA LEU A 212 1.75 -22.92 2.49
C LEU A 212 2.43 -21.56 2.68
N VAL A 213 1.68 -20.51 3.05
CA VAL A 213 2.28 -19.20 3.33
C VAL A 213 3.16 -19.27 4.58
N ASN A 214 2.62 -19.82 5.67
CA ASN A 214 3.28 -19.91 6.97
C ASN A 214 4.55 -20.76 6.92
N ASP A 215 4.52 -21.86 6.17
CA ASP A 215 5.65 -22.77 6.00
C ASP A 215 6.67 -22.27 4.95
N GLY A 216 6.37 -21.16 4.26
CA GLY A 216 7.22 -20.58 3.23
C GLY A 216 7.17 -21.27 1.87
N GLY A 217 6.20 -22.17 1.65
CA GLY A 217 5.95 -22.88 0.40
C GLY A 217 5.07 -22.12 -0.62
N TRP A 218 4.50 -20.96 -0.24
CA TRP A 218 3.72 -20.13 -1.15
C TRP A 218 4.61 -19.42 -2.18
N THR A 219 4.74 -20.07 -3.32
CA THR A 219 5.58 -19.65 -4.45
C THR A 219 4.76 -19.46 -5.71
N LEU A 220 5.37 -18.80 -6.69
CA LEU A 220 4.82 -18.59 -8.02
C LEU A 220 4.41 -19.93 -8.67
N ASP A 221 5.27 -20.94 -8.57
CA ASP A 221 4.97 -22.28 -9.11
C ASP A 221 3.77 -22.91 -8.40
N LYS A 222 3.67 -22.74 -7.07
CA LYS A 222 2.54 -23.26 -6.30
C LYS A 222 1.23 -22.54 -6.65
N LEU A 223 1.24 -21.21 -6.80
CA LEU A 223 0.07 -20.45 -7.25
C LEU A 223 -0.42 -20.96 -8.61
N TYR A 224 0.48 -21.10 -9.60
CA TYR A 224 0.09 -21.53 -10.95
C TYR A 224 -0.29 -23.02 -11.03
N GLU A 225 0.31 -23.89 -10.20
CA GLU A 225 -0.13 -25.28 -10.05
C GLU A 225 -1.60 -25.34 -9.63
N ILE A 226 -1.97 -24.63 -8.56
CA ILE A 226 -3.33 -24.60 -8.02
C ILE A 226 -4.29 -23.93 -9.01
N ALA A 227 -3.90 -22.79 -9.55
CA ALA A 227 -4.69 -22.04 -10.51
C ALA A 227 -4.99 -22.85 -11.78
N SER A 228 -4.04 -23.65 -12.26
CA SER A 228 -4.24 -24.49 -13.45
C SER A 228 -5.34 -25.54 -13.24
N ALA A 229 -5.51 -26.07 -12.02
CA ALA A 229 -6.54 -27.05 -11.71
C ALA A 229 -7.97 -26.48 -11.78
N ALA A 230 -8.10 -25.16 -11.67
CA ALA A 230 -9.38 -24.45 -11.78
C ALA A 230 -9.84 -24.22 -13.22
N VAL A 231 -8.97 -24.38 -14.22
CA VAL A 231 -9.32 -24.15 -15.63
C VAL A 231 -10.22 -25.28 -16.13
N ARG A 232 -11.50 -24.98 -16.40
CA ARG A 232 -12.48 -25.98 -16.87
C ARG A 232 -13.47 -25.38 -17.85
N ASP A 233 -13.63 -26.05 -19.00
CA ASP A 233 -14.74 -25.85 -19.94
C ASP A 233 -16.03 -26.31 -19.25
N THR A 234 -16.78 -25.34 -18.71
CA THR A 234 -17.92 -25.57 -17.84
C THR A 234 -19.22 -25.60 -18.65
N ASP A 235 -19.26 -24.96 -19.83
CA ASP A 235 -20.41 -25.02 -20.73
C ASP A 235 -20.32 -26.11 -21.82
N GLY A 236 -19.13 -26.73 -21.96
CA GLY A 236 -18.89 -27.92 -22.78
C GLY A 236 -18.81 -27.62 -24.27
N ASP A 237 -18.56 -26.36 -24.67
CA ASP A 237 -18.52 -25.94 -26.06
C ASP A 237 -17.15 -26.16 -26.75
N GLY A 238 -16.15 -26.58 -25.98
CA GLY A 238 -14.78 -26.84 -26.44
C GLY A 238 -13.88 -25.60 -26.48
N ASN A 239 -14.36 -24.42 -26.05
CA ASN A 239 -13.59 -23.17 -25.98
C ASN A 239 -13.61 -22.62 -24.56
N ILE A 240 -12.45 -22.27 -24.00
CA ILE A 240 -12.39 -21.57 -22.71
C ILE A 240 -12.66 -20.08 -22.91
N THR A 241 -13.83 -19.62 -22.46
CA THR A 241 -14.32 -18.24 -22.52
C THR A 241 -14.69 -17.72 -21.13
N VAL A 242 -15.06 -16.44 -21.00
CA VAL A 242 -15.44 -15.82 -19.70
C VAL A 242 -16.62 -16.52 -18.98
N LYS A 243 -17.31 -17.46 -19.63
CA LYS A 243 -18.38 -18.27 -19.04
C LYS A 243 -17.85 -19.50 -18.28
N ASP A 244 -16.60 -19.86 -18.54
CA ASP A 244 -15.90 -20.98 -17.95
C ASP A 244 -15.21 -20.59 -16.65
N THR A 245 -14.56 -21.56 -16.00
CA THR A 245 -13.74 -21.27 -14.83
C THR A 245 -12.28 -21.08 -15.21
N PHE A 246 -11.63 -20.10 -14.59
CA PHE A 246 -10.22 -19.77 -14.76
C PHE A 246 -9.48 -19.89 -13.43
N GLY A 247 -8.14 -19.94 -13.52
CA GLY A 247 -7.28 -19.91 -12.35
C GLY A 247 -7.24 -18.55 -11.66
N ILE A 248 -6.96 -17.50 -12.41
CA ILE A 248 -6.63 -16.17 -11.87
C ILE A 248 -7.32 -15.08 -12.68
N SER A 249 -7.90 -14.10 -12.00
CA SER A 249 -8.34 -12.82 -12.57
C SER A 249 -7.61 -11.63 -11.96
N GLY A 250 -7.88 -10.44 -12.50
CA GLY A 250 -7.31 -9.17 -12.06
C GLY A 250 -6.99 -8.30 -13.27
N THR A 251 -6.72 -7.01 -13.06
CA THR A 251 -6.18 -6.18 -14.15
C THR A 251 -4.78 -6.67 -14.52
N VAL A 252 -4.36 -6.44 -15.76
CA VAL A 252 -3.00 -6.85 -16.21
C VAL A 252 -1.94 -6.15 -15.39
N THR A 253 -2.13 -4.86 -15.09
CA THR A 253 -1.23 -4.13 -14.19
C THR A 253 -1.16 -4.77 -12.81
N ARG A 254 -2.30 -5.06 -12.15
CA ARG A 254 -2.31 -5.60 -10.80
C ARG A 254 -1.66 -6.98 -10.72
N HIS A 255 -2.07 -7.88 -11.59
CA HIS A 255 -1.56 -9.25 -11.59
C HIS A 255 -0.05 -9.31 -11.80
N TYR A 256 0.46 -8.64 -12.83
CA TYR A 256 1.90 -8.71 -13.13
C TYR A 256 2.75 -7.87 -12.18
N SER A 257 2.28 -6.71 -11.72
CA SER A 257 2.97 -5.93 -10.69
C SER A 257 3.08 -6.70 -9.37
N ALA A 258 2.01 -7.39 -8.93
CA ALA A 258 2.03 -8.22 -7.73
C ALA A 258 3.05 -9.35 -7.85
N LEU A 259 3.10 -10.05 -8.99
CA LEU A 259 4.02 -11.18 -9.18
C LEU A 259 5.49 -10.75 -9.30
N LEU A 260 5.76 -9.62 -9.96
CA LEU A 260 7.12 -9.08 -10.07
C LEU A 260 7.65 -8.63 -8.70
N ALA A 261 6.87 -7.83 -7.98
CA ALA A 261 7.22 -7.38 -6.65
C ALA A 261 7.31 -8.55 -5.66
N GLY A 262 6.37 -9.49 -5.72
CA GLY A 262 6.39 -10.74 -4.95
C GLY A 262 7.65 -11.58 -5.20
N SER A 263 8.23 -11.48 -6.40
CA SER A 263 9.52 -12.08 -6.77
C SER A 263 10.74 -11.23 -6.37
N GLY A 264 10.55 -10.10 -5.70
CA GLY A 264 11.61 -9.18 -5.28
C GLY A 264 12.24 -8.36 -6.41
N VAL A 265 11.60 -8.29 -7.59
CA VAL A 265 12.12 -7.51 -8.73
C VAL A 265 11.77 -6.04 -8.54
N ARG A 266 12.78 -5.17 -8.61
CA ARG A 266 12.62 -3.72 -8.75
C ARG A 266 12.94 -3.29 -10.17
N TYR A 267 12.18 -2.36 -10.70
CA TYR A 267 12.45 -1.67 -11.96
C TYR A 267 13.57 -0.65 -11.82
N VAL A 268 13.57 0.11 -10.73
CA VAL A 268 14.57 1.15 -10.45
C VAL A 268 15.16 0.93 -9.07
N ASP A 269 16.48 1.03 -8.96
CA ASP A 269 17.21 0.96 -7.70
C ASP A 269 18.28 2.05 -7.61
N LYS A 270 18.88 2.20 -6.44
CA LYS A 270 20.01 3.11 -6.16
C LYS A 270 21.31 2.32 -6.11
N ASP A 271 22.36 2.85 -6.73
CA ASP A 271 23.71 2.30 -6.56
C ASP A 271 24.32 2.69 -5.20
N ALA A 272 25.59 2.30 -4.97
CA ALA A 272 26.27 2.55 -3.70
C ALA A 272 26.48 4.05 -3.41
N GLU A 273 26.48 4.87 -4.46
CA GLU A 273 26.59 6.32 -4.42
C GLU A 273 25.22 7.01 -4.28
N GLY A 274 24.13 6.24 -4.28
CA GLY A 274 22.76 6.75 -4.17
C GLY A 274 22.14 7.19 -5.50
N MET A 275 22.82 6.95 -6.64
CA MET A 275 22.34 7.30 -7.97
C MET A 275 21.34 6.27 -8.47
N LEU A 276 20.25 6.76 -9.04
CA LEU A 276 19.20 5.90 -9.59
C LEU A 276 19.64 5.26 -10.90
N TYR A 277 19.24 4.00 -11.11
CA TYR A 277 19.41 3.33 -12.39
C TYR A 277 18.27 2.36 -12.66
N PHE A 278 18.01 2.13 -13.95
CA PHE A 278 17.08 1.10 -14.40
C PHE A 278 17.69 -0.30 -14.22
N THR A 279 17.11 -1.11 -13.33
CA THR A 279 17.70 -2.35 -12.83
C THR A 279 17.53 -3.53 -13.79
N VAL A 280 16.36 -3.67 -14.42
CA VAL A 280 16.02 -4.89 -15.19
C VAL A 280 16.98 -5.16 -16.35
N ALA A 281 17.50 -4.10 -17.00
CA ALA A 281 18.47 -4.28 -18.09
C ALA A 281 19.83 -4.84 -17.63
N ARG A 282 20.13 -4.78 -16.33
CA ARG A 282 21.42 -5.15 -15.74
C ARG A 282 21.33 -6.39 -14.85
N ASP A 283 20.13 -6.96 -14.68
CA ASP A 283 19.85 -8.04 -13.74
C ASP A 283 19.27 -9.27 -14.45
N GLU A 284 20.09 -10.30 -14.61
CA GLU A 284 19.69 -11.59 -15.20
C GLU A 284 18.56 -12.25 -14.41
N TYR A 285 18.50 -12.05 -13.09
CA TYR A 285 17.42 -12.56 -12.26
C TYR A 285 16.10 -11.90 -12.66
N ALA A 286 16.03 -10.57 -12.70
CA ALA A 286 14.84 -9.82 -13.10
C ALA A 286 14.34 -10.23 -14.50
N VAL A 287 15.26 -10.39 -15.47
CA VAL A 287 14.91 -10.85 -16.83
C VAL A 287 14.32 -12.27 -16.79
N SER A 288 14.91 -13.18 -16.01
CA SER A 288 14.42 -14.56 -15.89
C SER A 288 13.02 -14.64 -15.25
N VAL A 289 12.73 -13.79 -14.26
CA VAL A 289 11.40 -13.67 -13.65
C VAL A 289 10.40 -13.22 -14.72
N ILE A 290 10.68 -12.15 -15.46
CA ILE A 290 9.79 -11.63 -16.51
C ILE A 290 9.52 -12.70 -17.58
N GLN A 291 10.54 -13.43 -18.01
CA GLN A 291 10.40 -14.52 -18.98
C GLN A 291 9.49 -15.63 -18.44
N LYS A 292 9.72 -16.09 -17.20
CA LYS A 292 8.88 -17.11 -16.55
C LYS A 292 7.42 -16.66 -16.45
N LEU A 293 7.16 -15.40 -16.09
CA LEU A 293 5.80 -14.85 -15.99
C LEU A 293 5.07 -14.87 -17.33
N VAL A 294 5.77 -14.60 -18.43
CA VAL A 294 5.20 -14.72 -19.78
C VAL A 294 4.88 -16.18 -20.08
N GLU A 295 5.86 -17.07 -19.91
CA GLU A 295 5.71 -18.50 -20.21
C GLU A 295 4.54 -19.15 -19.46
N LEU A 296 4.34 -18.80 -18.19
CA LEU A 296 3.24 -19.31 -17.36
C LEU A 296 1.84 -18.92 -17.84
N ASN A 297 1.71 -17.99 -18.77
CA ASN A 297 0.41 -17.51 -19.25
C ASN A 297 0.19 -17.75 -20.75
N VAL A 298 1.16 -18.34 -21.46
CA VAL A 298 1.05 -18.62 -22.89
C VAL A 298 0.22 -19.90 -23.11
N GLY A 299 -0.91 -19.75 -23.81
CA GLY A 299 -1.67 -20.87 -24.38
C GLY A 299 -2.42 -21.77 -23.39
N ASN A 300 -2.54 -21.40 -22.11
CA ASN A 300 -3.09 -22.26 -21.06
C ASN A 300 -4.35 -21.72 -20.34
N HIS A 301 -4.82 -20.52 -20.69
CA HIS A 301 -6.01 -19.87 -20.10
C HIS A 301 -6.00 -19.80 -18.56
N ILE A 302 -4.85 -19.86 -17.90
CA ILE A 302 -4.78 -19.82 -16.42
C ILE A 302 -5.21 -18.44 -15.90
N TYR A 303 -4.72 -17.38 -16.55
CA TYR A 303 -5.02 -15.99 -16.22
C TYR A 303 -5.91 -15.32 -17.27
N SER A 304 -6.88 -14.53 -16.81
CA SER A 304 -7.71 -13.67 -17.64
C SER A 304 -8.00 -12.33 -16.95
N SER A 305 -7.74 -11.22 -17.64
CA SER A 305 -8.23 -9.89 -17.24
C SER A 305 -9.69 -9.65 -17.64
N GLY A 306 -10.28 -10.50 -18.47
CA GLY A 306 -11.61 -10.26 -19.08
C GLY A 306 -11.64 -9.10 -20.10
N THR A 307 -10.55 -8.34 -20.25
CA THR A 307 -10.45 -7.19 -21.15
C THR A 307 -9.08 -7.14 -21.84
N ASN A 308 -8.99 -6.37 -22.93
CA ASN A 308 -7.72 -6.06 -23.60
C ASN A 308 -7.14 -4.70 -23.18
N ASP A 309 -7.66 -4.10 -22.10
CA ASP A 309 -7.15 -2.85 -21.55
C ASP A 309 -6.11 -3.12 -20.46
N ILE A 310 -5.05 -2.31 -20.43
CA ILE A 310 -3.92 -2.44 -19.51
C ILE A 310 -4.39 -2.23 -18.06
N GLY A 311 -5.22 -1.19 -17.86
CA GLY A 311 -5.80 -0.86 -16.56
C GLY A 311 -7.17 -1.51 -16.31
N GLY A 312 -7.75 -2.17 -17.32
CA GLY A 312 -9.08 -2.74 -17.25
C GLY A 312 -9.08 -4.20 -16.76
N GLY A 313 -9.99 -4.50 -15.85
CA GLY A 313 -10.26 -5.85 -15.37
C GLY A 313 -11.76 -6.07 -15.27
N ASP A 314 -12.23 -7.24 -15.66
CA ASP A 314 -13.61 -7.64 -15.38
C ASP A 314 -13.70 -8.18 -13.94
N GLU A 315 -14.01 -7.27 -13.01
CA GLU A 315 -14.20 -7.61 -11.59
C GLU A 315 -15.32 -8.63 -11.37
N THR A 316 -16.24 -8.79 -12.32
CA THR A 316 -17.35 -9.74 -12.19
C THR A 316 -16.91 -11.19 -12.29
N LEU A 317 -15.74 -11.47 -12.89
CA LEU A 317 -15.21 -12.84 -13.01
C LEU A 317 -15.03 -13.49 -11.62
N PHE A 318 -14.37 -12.79 -10.70
CA PHE A 318 -14.18 -13.31 -9.35
C PHE A 318 -15.49 -13.25 -8.53
N ARG A 319 -16.21 -12.12 -8.62
CA ARG A 319 -17.44 -11.90 -7.84
C ARG A 319 -18.53 -12.93 -8.12
N ASN A 320 -18.60 -13.44 -9.34
CA ASN A 320 -19.56 -14.45 -9.76
C ASN A 320 -19.03 -15.89 -9.62
N GLY A 321 -17.85 -16.08 -9.02
CA GLY A 321 -17.28 -17.41 -8.76
C GLY A 321 -16.74 -18.12 -10.00
N HIS A 322 -16.31 -17.37 -11.03
CA HIS A 322 -15.66 -17.93 -12.23
C HIS A 322 -14.14 -18.06 -12.10
N THR A 323 -13.50 -17.41 -11.12
CA THR A 323 -12.05 -17.52 -10.92
C THR A 323 -11.69 -17.97 -9.51
N LEU A 324 -10.67 -18.83 -9.41
CA LEU A 324 -10.20 -19.30 -8.10
C LEU A 324 -9.47 -18.20 -7.33
N PHE A 325 -8.61 -17.43 -8.00
CA PHE A 325 -7.86 -16.31 -7.43
C PHE A 325 -8.20 -15.00 -8.15
N THR A 326 -8.06 -13.88 -7.45
CA THR A 326 -8.01 -12.56 -8.07
C THR A 326 -6.90 -11.69 -7.47
N ALA A 327 -6.09 -11.06 -8.32
CA ALA A 327 -5.16 -10.02 -7.90
C ALA A 327 -5.95 -8.73 -7.60
N ALA A 328 -5.70 -8.11 -6.45
CA ALA A 328 -6.44 -6.94 -5.97
C ALA A 328 -5.59 -6.07 -5.04
N TYR A 329 -6.02 -4.82 -4.83
CA TYR A 329 -5.57 -4.05 -3.67
C TYR A 329 -6.32 -4.46 -2.41
N ILE A 330 -5.68 -4.33 -1.24
CA ILE A 330 -6.25 -4.77 0.03
C ILE A 330 -7.59 -4.08 0.36
N ASN A 331 -7.75 -2.83 -0.07
CA ASN A 331 -8.97 -2.03 0.05
C ASN A 331 -10.12 -2.61 -0.79
N GLU A 332 -9.84 -3.06 -2.01
CA GLU A 332 -10.84 -3.60 -2.93
C GLU A 332 -11.43 -4.92 -2.43
N VAL A 333 -10.65 -5.70 -1.67
CA VAL A 333 -11.14 -6.93 -1.05
C VAL A 333 -12.30 -6.66 -0.08
N SER A 334 -12.39 -5.46 0.51
CA SER A 334 -13.54 -5.12 1.36
C SER A 334 -14.87 -5.13 0.59
N ALA A 335 -14.86 -4.80 -0.70
CA ALA A 335 -16.03 -4.84 -1.57
C ALA A 335 -16.44 -6.27 -1.98
N LEU A 336 -15.58 -7.25 -1.76
CA LEU A 336 -15.85 -8.67 -2.01
C LEU A 336 -16.63 -9.32 -0.84
N ARG A 337 -16.82 -8.61 0.28
CA ARG A 337 -17.64 -9.06 1.41
C ARG A 337 -19.11 -9.31 1.07
N ASP A 338 -19.57 -8.82 -0.08
CA ASP A 338 -20.95 -9.01 -0.55
C ASP A 338 -21.10 -10.23 -1.46
N MET A 339 -20.00 -10.97 -1.72
CA MET A 339 -20.06 -12.23 -2.48
C MET A 339 -20.80 -13.32 -1.67
N ASP A 340 -21.53 -14.18 -2.39
CA ASP A 340 -22.18 -15.37 -1.84
C ASP A 340 -21.15 -16.42 -1.38
N ASP A 341 -20.07 -16.59 -2.15
CA ASP A 341 -18.96 -17.48 -1.80
C ASP A 341 -18.07 -16.84 -0.71
N ASP A 342 -17.56 -17.67 0.21
CA ASP A 342 -16.53 -17.25 1.14
C ASP A 342 -15.19 -17.04 0.43
N ILE A 343 -14.44 -16.05 0.90
CA ILE A 343 -13.14 -15.68 0.34
C ILE A 343 -12.06 -15.79 1.41
N GLY A 344 -10.84 -16.06 0.95
CA GLY A 344 -9.62 -15.93 1.74
C GLY A 344 -8.64 -14.95 1.10
N ILE A 345 -7.57 -14.58 1.82
CA ILE A 345 -6.61 -13.56 1.39
C ILE A 345 -5.18 -14.05 1.57
N LEU A 346 -4.34 -13.90 0.54
CA LEU A 346 -2.95 -14.31 0.56
C LEU A 346 -2.05 -13.14 0.13
N PRO A 347 -0.82 -13.06 0.63
CA PRO A 347 0.19 -12.16 0.06
C PRO A 347 0.52 -12.58 -1.38
N PRO A 348 1.10 -11.66 -2.20
CA PRO A 348 1.71 -12.06 -3.45
C PRO A 348 2.75 -13.18 -3.23
N PRO A 349 2.81 -14.19 -4.11
CA PRO A 349 3.69 -15.33 -3.91
C PRO A 349 5.16 -14.95 -4.12
N LYS A 350 6.05 -15.72 -3.48
CA LYS A 350 7.50 -15.61 -3.70
C LYS A 350 7.89 -16.19 -5.06
N PHE A 351 9.06 -15.84 -5.57
CA PHE A 351 9.57 -16.50 -6.78
C PHE A 351 9.88 -17.98 -6.56
N THR A 352 10.59 -18.28 -5.46
CA THR A 352 10.97 -19.63 -5.01
C THR A 352 10.93 -19.72 -3.47
N GLU A 353 11.07 -20.93 -2.93
CA GLU A 353 11.15 -21.14 -1.47
C GLU A 353 12.42 -20.54 -0.84
N ASP A 354 13.48 -20.34 -1.64
CA ASP A 354 14.75 -19.76 -1.18
C ASP A 354 14.59 -18.29 -0.76
N GLN A 355 13.68 -17.56 -1.39
CA GLN A 355 13.31 -16.21 -0.97
C GLN A 355 12.72 -16.23 0.44
N LYS A 356 13.27 -15.41 1.35
CA LYS A 356 12.93 -15.46 2.77
C LYS A 356 11.70 -14.65 3.17
N ARG A 357 11.49 -13.50 2.53
CA ARG A 357 10.41 -12.54 2.83
C ARG A 357 9.40 -12.50 1.68
N TYR A 358 8.12 -12.31 2.00
CA TYR A 358 7.08 -11.93 1.04
C TYR A 358 7.16 -10.43 0.72
N TYR A 359 6.71 -10.03 -0.45
CA TYR A 359 6.66 -8.63 -0.85
C TYR A 359 5.27 -8.28 -1.38
N SER A 360 4.65 -7.27 -0.78
CA SER A 360 3.40 -6.66 -1.23
C SER A 360 3.71 -5.28 -1.78
N LEU A 361 3.57 -5.13 -3.11
CA LEU A 361 3.76 -3.84 -3.75
C LEU A 361 2.75 -2.83 -3.22
N VAL A 362 3.20 -1.62 -2.94
CA VAL A 362 2.35 -0.44 -2.77
C VAL A 362 2.39 0.34 -4.08
N GLU A 363 1.24 0.50 -4.72
CA GLU A 363 1.16 1.12 -6.04
C GLU A 363 -0.20 1.78 -6.23
N GLY A 364 -0.24 2.94 -6.89
CA GLY A 364 -1.52 3.56 -7.23
C GLY A 364 -2.04 4.47 -6.12
N GLY A 365 -1.16 4.90 -5.21
CA GLY A 365 -1.45 5.82 -4.10
C GLY A 365 -0.87 7.21 -4.32
N ALA A 366 -1.14 8.12 -3.39
CA ALA A 366 -0.55 9.45 -3.35
C ALA A 366 0.45 9.57 -2.21
N LEU A 367 1.48 10.39 -2.42
CA LEU A 367 2.48 10.75 -1.41
C LEU A 367 2.31 12.23 -1.05
N SER A 368 2.66 12.55 0.19
CA SER A 368 2.61 13.92 0.68
C SER A 368 3.83 14.71 0.20
N VAL A 369 3.59 15.89 -0.38
CA VAL A 369 4.61 16.79 -0.93
C VAL A 369 4.45 18.20 -0.38
N ILE A 370 5.57 18.91 -0.24
CA ILE A 370 5.58 20.34 0.09
C ILE A 370 5.54 21.13 -1.21
N LEU A 371 4.78 22.22 -1.24
CA LEU A 371 4.70 23.10 -2.41
C LEU A 371 5.84 24.11 -2.40
N LYS A 372 6.40 24.43 -3.57
CA LYS A 372 7.48 25.42 -3.69
C LYS A 372 7.05 26.83 -3.24
N THR A 373 5.75 27.12 -3.27
CA THR A 373 5.18 28.41 -2.86
C THR A 373 4.99 28.55 -1.35
N LEU A 374 5.21 27.50 -0.55
CA LEU A 374 5.06 27.58 0.90
C LEU A 374 6.00 28.64 1.48
N ASN A 375 5.44 29.64 2.17
CA ASN A 375 6.23 30.65 2.83
C ASN A 375 7.12 30.03 3.94
N PRO A 376 8.45 30.26 3.93
CA PRO A 376 9.37 29.78 4.97
C PRO A 376 9.00 30.18 6.41
N GLU A 377 8.30 31.30 6.60
CA GLU A 377 7.81 31.73 7.92
C GLU A 377 6.77 30.76 8.51
N ARG A 378 6.17 29.88 7.68
CA ARG A 378 5.20 28.86 8.09
C ARG A 378 5.85 27.51 8.41
N TYR A 379 7.10 27.28 8.03
CA TYR A 379 7.75 25.97 8.04
C TYR A 379 7.71 25.29 9.41
N GLU A 380 8.03 26.01 10.47
CA GLU A 380 8.05 25.46 11.84
C GLU A 380 6.66 24.95 12.25
N ASN A 381 5.63 25.79 12.11
CA ASN A 381 4.25 25.44 12.49
C ASN A 381 3.69 24.31 11.60
N VAL A 382 3.99 24.33 10.30
CA VAL A 382 3.58 23.28 9.36
C VAL A 382 4.19 21.95 9.75
N GLY A 383 5.51 21.89 9.99
CA GLY A 383 6.16 20.65 10.35
C GLY A 383 5.71 20.12 11.72
N ILE A 384 5.49 20.99 12.71
CA ILE A 384 4.92 20.61 14.02
C ILE A 384 3.55 19.94 13.85
N LEU A 385 2.65 20.54 13.08
CA LEU A 385 1.29 20.01 12.90
C LEU A 385 1.25 18.76 12.03
N LEU A 386 2.08 18.66 10.97
CA LEU A 386 2.19 17.45 10.16
C LEU A 386 2.76 16.28 10.98
N ASN A 387 3.74 16.54 11.85
CA ASN A 387 4.26 15.55 12.77
C ASN A 387 3.19 15.11 13.78
N ALA A 388 2.42 16.05 14.34
CA ALA A 388 1.32 15.74 15.24
C ALA A 388 0.21 14.91 14.56
N LEU A 389 -0.14 15.27 13.32
CA LEU A 389 -1.14 14.56 12.53
C LEU A 389 -0.70 13.13 12.26
N ALA A 390 0.57 12.92 11.87
CA ALA A 390 1.14 11.59 11.64
C ALA A 390 1.17 10.78 12.95
N TYR A 391 1.69 11.36 14.03
CA TYR A 391 1.79 10.72 15.35
C TYR A 391 0.42 10.23 15.86
N TYR A 392 -0.59 11.11 15.91
CA TYR A 392 -1.92 10.71 16.38
C TYR A 392 -2.60 9.75 15.43
N SER A 393 -2.41 9.89 14.12
CA SER A 393 -2.99 8.94 13.16
C SER A 393 -2.38 7.55 13.30
N ARG A 394 -1.08 7.43 13.58
CA ARG A 394 -0.44 6.14 13.88
C ARG A 394 -1.05 5.46 15.10
N GLN A 395 -1.38 6.23 16.12
CA GLN A 395 -1.93 5.71 17.39
C GLN A 395 -3.42 5.38 17.28
N ASP A 396 -4.19 6.21 16.58
CA ASP A 396 -5.65 6.20 16.64
C ASP A 396 -6.29 5.76 15.30
N VAL A 397 -5.80 6.27 14.16
CA VAL A 397 -6.41 6.06 12.83
C VAL A 397 -5.96 4.76 12.16
N ILE A 398 -4.66 4.45 12.17
CA ILE A 398 -4.13 3.23 11.55
C ILE A 398 -4.70 1.96 12.22
N PRO A 399 -4.74 1.86 13.57
CA PRO A 399 -5.39 0.73 14.21
C PRO A 399 -6.89 0.64 13.90
N ALA A 400 -7.60 1.77 13.83
CA ALA A 400 -9.00 1.81 13.45
C ALA A 400 -9.22 1.32 12.00
N TYR A 401 -8.36 1.69 11.06
CA TYR A 401 -8.41 1.23 9.68
C TYR A 401 -8.16 -0.28 9.59
N ILE A 402 -7.12 -0.78 10.26
CA ILE A 402 -6.82 -2.21 10.33
C ILE A 402 -7.99 -2.96 10.97
N GLU A 403 -8.60 -2.43 12.04
CA GLU A 403 -9.77 -3.02 12.67
C GLU A 403 -10.97 -3.08 11.73
N VAL A 404 -11.24 -2.04 10.93
CA VAL A 404 -12.30 -2.06 9.91
C VAL A 404 -12.02 -3.12 8.85
N LEU A 405 -10.79 -3.20 8.34
CA LEU A 405 -10.39 -4.23 7.39
C LEU A 405 -10.57 -5.63 8.00
N LEU A 406 -10.08 -5.84 9.21
CA LEU A 406 -10.20 -7.12 9.93
C LEU A 406 -11.67 -7.46 10.19
N LYS A 407 -12.49 -6.55 10.71
CA LYS A 407 -13.93 -6.83 10.94
C LYS A 407 -14.67 -7.19 9.66
N SER A 408 -14.34 -6.54 8.54
CA SER A 408 -14.93 -6.88 7.24
C SER A 408 -14.56 -8.29 6.76
N LYS A 409 -13.45 -8.87 7.25
CA LYS A 409 -12.85 -10.11 6.74
C LYS A 409 -12.89 -11.29 7.74
N VAL A 410 -12.55 -11.04 9.00
CA VAL A 410 -12.61 -11.98 10.14
C VAL A 410 -14.02 -12.50 10.39
N SER A 411 -15.06 -11.75 10.01
CA SER A 411 -16.44 -12.27 10.05
C SER A 411 -16.66 -13.52 9.17
N ARG A 412 -15.77 -13.79 8.21
CA ARG A 412 -15.79 -14.95 7.30
C ARG A 412 -14.59 -15.90 7.48
N ASP A 413 -13.47 -15.43 8.02
CA ASP A 413 -12.20 -16.19 8.08
C ASP A 413 -11.19 -15.61 9.08
N GLU A 414 -10.90 -16.30 10.19
CA GLU A 414 -9.93 -15.82 11.20
C GLU A 414 -8.49 -15.86 10.65
N GLU A 415 -8.17 -16.84 9.80
CA GLU A 415 -6.84 -17.05 9.22
C GLU A 415 -6.41 -15.91 8.28
N SER A 416 -7.36 -15.20 7.68
CA SER A 416 -7.07 -14.02 6.85
C SER A 416 -6.45 -12.87 7.67
N ALA A 417 -6.63 -12.83 8.99
CA ALA A 417 -6.08 -11.76 9.83
C ALA A 417 -4.54 -11.73 9.79
N SER A 418 -3.90 -12.88 9.98
CA SER A 418 -2.43 -12.98 9.94
C SER A 418 -1.88 -12.72 8.54
N MET A 419 -2.64 -13.02 7.48
CA MET A 419 -2.25 -12.71 6.12
C MET A 419 -2.28 -11.21 5.84
N ILE A 420 -3.26 -10.49 6.39
CA ILE A 420 -3.35 -9.03 6.29
C ILE A 420 -2.19 -8.36 7.03
N GLU A 421 -1.88 -8.82 8.24
CA GLU A 421 -0.71 -8.35 9.00
C GLU A 421 0.58 -8.58 8.20
N LEU A 422 0.77 -9.80 7.67
CA LEU A 422 1.91 -10.10 6.80
C LEU A 422 1.98 -9.20 5.56
N ILE A 423 0.84 -8.89 4.92
CA ILE A 423 0.77 -7.96 3.78
C ILE A 423 1.22 -6.55 4.19
N PHE A 424 0.82 -6.06 5.37
CA PHE A 424 1.29 -4.76 5.88
C PHE A 424 2.78 -4.76 6.19
N ASP A 425 3.29 -5.83 6.81
CA ASP A 425 4.70 -6.00 7.18
C ASP A 425 5.61 -6.32 5.97
N SER A 426 5.02 -6.61 4.82
CA SER A 426 5.71 -6.97 3.57
C SER A 426 5.75 -5.85 2.52
N SER A 427 5.45 -4.60 2.90
CA SER A 427 5.51 -3.45 1.98
C SER A 427 6.75 -3.46 1.09
N PHE A 428 6.51 -3.14 -0.18
CA PHE A 428 7.52 -3.01 -1.21
C PHE A 428 7.17 -1.82 -2.10
N TYR A 429 8.13 -0.95 -2.34
CA TYR A 429 7.97 0.26 -3.15
C TYR A 429 8.95 0.27 -4.31
N ASP A 430 8.55 0.81 -5.46
CA ASP A 430 9.39 0.88 -6.66
C ASP A 430 9.08 2.14 -7.46
N LEU A 431 10.11 2.95 -7.75
CA LEU A 431 9.94 4.18 -8.52
C LEU A 431 9.52 3.90 -9.98
N GLY A 432 9.83 2.72 -10.52
CA GLY A 432 9.38 2.33 -11.86
C GLY A 432 7.91 1.93 -11.94
N THR A 433 7.27 1.59 -10.81
CA THR A 433 5.81 1.37 -10.76
C THR A 433 5.02 2.62 -10.41
N GLY A 434 5.66 3.60 -9.76
CA GLY A 434 5.12 4.92 -9.41
C GLY A 434 5.61 6.01 -10.37
N VAL A 435 6.66 6.75 -9.97
CA VAL A 435 7.24 7.93 -10.67
C VAL A 435 7.36 7.73 -12.18
N TRP A 436 7.97 6.64 -12.64
CA TRP A 436 8.15 6.36 -14.07
C TRP A 436 7.22 5.26 -14.60
N SER A 437 6.04 5.11 -14.00
CA SER A 437 5.07 4.07 -14.38
C SER A 437 4.70 4.10 -15.87
N SER A 438 4.57 5.29 -16.46
CA SER A 438 4.24 5.46 -17.88
C SER A 438 5.36 5.00 -18.81
N ILE A 439 6.62 5.22 -18.41
CA ILE A 439 7.83 4.89 -19.19
C ILE A 439 8.23 3.43 -19.00
N ILE A 440 8.10 2.89 -17.79
CA ILE A 440 8.62 1.58 -17.42
C ILE A 440 7.50 0.55 -17.32
N LYS A 441 6.74 0.54 -16.23
CA LYS A 441 5.71 -0.48 -15.95
C LYS A 441 4.69 -0.60 -17.09
N ASN A 442 4.15 0.51 -17.58
CA ASN A 442 3.12 0.50 -18.62
C ASN A 442 3.70 0.02 -19.97
N ASN A 443 4.98 0.25 -20.25
CA ASN A 443 5.66 -0.31 -21.41
C ASN A 443 5.85 -1.82 -21.28
N TYR A 444 6.27 -2.33 -20.12
CA TYR A 444 6.29 -3.78 -19.88
C TYR A 444 4.89 -4.39 -20.00
N THR A 445 3.89 -3.73 -19.44
CA THR A 445 2.52 -4.23 -19.46
C THR A 445 1.96 -4.28 -20.88
N SER A 446 2.10 -3.20 -21.66
CA SER A 446 1.59 -3.12 -23.03
C SER A 446 2.36 -3.97 -24.04
N LYS A 447 3.69 -4.12 -23.87
CA LYS A 447 4.56 -4.77 -24.88
C LYS A 447 4.95 -6.20 -24.52
N ILE A 448 4.89 -6.59 -23.25
CA ILE A 448 5.24 -7.93 -22.76
C ILE A 448 4.04 -8.65 -22.19
N PHE A 449 3.42 -8.12 -21.13
CA PHE A 449 2.45 -8.90 -20.35
C PHE A 449 1.09 -9.07 -21.04
N LEU A 450 0.48 -7.96 -21.50
CA LEU A 450 -0.78 -7.99 -22.23
C LEU A 450 -0.71 -8.86 -23.50
N PRO A 451 0.29 -8.71 -24.39
CA PRO A 451 0.40 -9.56 -25.58
C PRO A 451 1.04 -10.93 -25.30
N ARG A 452 1.48 -11.20 -24.06
CA ARG A 452 2.26 -12.40 -23.67
C ARG A 452 3.48 -12.61 -24.59
N SER A 453 4.19 -11.53 -24.86
CA SER A 453 5.30 -11.47 -25.82
C SER A 453 6.59 -11.99 -25.19
N THR A 454 7.27 -12.90 -25.89
CA THR A 454 8.59 -13.42 -25.50
C THR A 454 9.75 -12.46 -25.87
N ASN A 455 9.47 -11.30 -26.47
CA ASN A 455 10.47 -10.33 -26.91
C ASN A 455 11.05 -9.48 -25.75
N VAL A 456 11.28 -10.11 -24.59
CA VAL A 456 11.71 -9.43 -23.35
C VAL A 456 12.97 -8.61 -23.57
N ALA A 457 14.01 -9.17 -24.17
CA ALA A 457 15.29 -8.48 -24.37
C ALA A 457 15.15 -7.18 -25.21
N SER A 458 14.42 -7.24 -26.32
CA SER A 458 14.24 -6.07 -27.20
C SER A 458 13.39 -4.98 -26.54
N VAL A 459 12.37 -5.35 -25.79
CA VAL A 459 11.53 -4.38 -25.06
C VAL A 459 12.32 -3.77 -23.92
N THR A 460 13.05 -4.57 -23.14
CA THR A 460 13.91 -4.09 -22.05
C THR A 460 14.94 -3.08 -22.56
N ALA A 461 15.63 -3.34 -23.67
CA ALA A 461 16.58 -2.37 -24.25
C ALA A 461 15.91 -1.05 -24.69
N SER A 462 14.67 -1.11 -25.20
CA SER A 462 13.92 0.10 -25.55
C SER A 462 13.47 0.88 -24.31
N ILE A 463 13.12 0.20 -23.22
CA ILE A 463 12.76 0.84 -21.95
C ILE A 463 14.00 1.44 -21.29
N GLU A 464 15.15 0.74 -21.29
CA GLU A 464 16.40 1.22 -20.70
C GLU A 464 16.80 2.59 -21.23
N SER A 465 16.75 2.79 -22.56
CA SER A 465 17.08 4.09 -23.16
C SER A 465 16.16 5.22 -22.71
N GLN A 466 14.86 4.96 -22.50
CA GLN A 466 13.89 5.97 -22.07
C GLN A 466 13.98 6.22 -20.56
N ALA A 467 14.09 5.14 -19.78
CA ALA A 467 14.20 5.20 -18.33
C ALA A 467 15.48 5.91 -17.90
N THR A 468 16.62 5.64 -18.56
CA THR A 468 17.89 6.32 -18.26
C THR A 468 17.77 7.83 -18.50
N ALA A 469 17.19 8.24 -19.63
CA ALA A 469 17.00 9.66 -19.94
C ALA A 469 16.08 10.35 -18.91
N ALA A 470 14.96 9.73 -18.55
CA ALA A 470 14.03 10.30 -17.56
C ALA A 470 14.64 10.38 -16.16
N ILE A 471 15.39 9.35 -15.75
CA ILE A 471 16.12 9.35 -14.47
C ILE A 471 17.17 10.47 -14.44
N ASP A 472 17.95 10.63 -15.52
CA ASP A 472 18.98 11.66 -15.61
C ASP A 472 18.36 13.07 -15.54
N GLU A 473 17.29 13.34 -16.30
CA GLU A 473 16.56 14.61 -16.26
C GLU A 473 15.96 14.90 -14.88
N PHE A 474 15.35 13.88 -14.25
CA PHE A 474 14.81 14.02 -12.89
C PHE A 474 15.91 14.37 -11.88
N MET A 475 17.03 13.66 -11.91
CA MET A 475 18.14 13.91 -10.98
C MET A 475 18.81 15.27 -11.23
N GLU A 476 18.90 15.72 -12.48
CA GLU A 476 19.34 17.08 -12.82
C GLU A 476 18.40 18.11 -12.21
N ALA A 477 17.09 17.97 -12.41
CA ALA A 477 16.08 18.88 -11.86
C ALA A 477 16.09 18.92 -10.32
N VAL A 478 16.24 17.77 -9.65
CA VAL A 478 16.43 17.73 -8.19
C VAL A 478 17.66 18.54 -7.81
N ASN A 479 18.81 18.27 -8.42
CA ASN A 479 20.07 18.93 -8.09
C ASN A 479 20.03 20.45 -8.32
N GLU A 480 19.43 20.92 -9.41
CA GLU A 480 19.27 22.34 -9.68
C GLU A 480 18.45 23.05 -8.58
N GLN A 481 17.37 22.41 -8.13
CA GLN A 481 16.53 22.92 -7.05
C GLN A 481 17.18 22.83 -5.66
N THR A 482 18.27 22.06 -5.52
CA THR A 482 19.06 22.02 -4.28
C THR A 482 20.13 23.10 -4.21
N ALA A 483 20.60 23.58 -5.36
CA ALA A 483 21.70 24.54 -5.45
C ALA A 483 21.23 26.00 -5.33
N SER A 484 19.93 26.25 -5.53
CA SER A 484 19.24 27.55 -5.39
C SER A 484 18.79 27.81 -3.97
#